data_AF-A0A921JFN4-F1
#
_entry.id   AF-A0A921JFN4-F1
#
_cell.length_a   1.000
_cell.length_b   1.000
_cell.length_c   1.000
_cell.angle_alpha   90.00
_cell.angle_beta   90.00
_cell.angle_gamma   90.00
#
_symmetry.space_group_name_H-M   'P 1'
#
loop_
_entity.id
_entity.type
_entity.pdbx_description
1 polymer ?
#
loop_
_entity_poly.entity_id
_entity_poly.type
_entity_poly.pdbx_seq_one_letter_code
_entity_poly.pdbx_strand_id
1 'polypeptide(L)'
;MRYAVLRSVGDGSAFPRGHVARRLRRAAHLVLVGTTLLIGGAAAPAQPSQARTVAALPETGSAADPGAPARPVAAWNDFCARYPAECAVNLSEPAVITLTPSIWHTLTTVNRRVNARIKPITDMAHWGVVDRWDFPDDGFGDCEDIQLLKRRMLAERRLPRRALRMTVVIDEIGEGHAVLMVRTDRGDLILDNKTNAVLPWQRTGYTFVKREGQDGKAWVSLNNGTSPVTTANR
;
A
#
# COMPACT_ATOMS: atom_id res chain seq x y z
N MET A 1 -7.22 14.21 -53.12
CA MET A 1 -6.16 15.08 -52.57
C MET A 1 -5.12 14.22 -51.89
N ARG A 2 -3.97 14.00 -52.54
CA ARG A 2 -2.82 13.26 -51.98
C ARG A 2 -1.60 14.15 -52.16
N TYR A 3 -1.09 14.69 -51.07
CA TYR A 3 0.13 15.49 -51.08
C TYR A 3 1.34 14.57 -50.90
N ALA A 4 2.24 14.61 -51.87
CA ALA A 4 3.63 14.22 -51.73
C ALA A 4 4.41 15.37 -51.11
N VAL A 5 5.28 15.10 -50.14
CA VAL A 5 6.35 16.03 -49.74
C VAL A 5 7.65 15.26 -49.62
N LEU A 6 8.64 15.81 -50.34
CA LEU A 6 10.00 15.37 -50.52
C LEU A 6 10.86 15.53 -49.27
N ARG A 7 11.90 14.69 -49.21
CA ARG A 7 13.06 14.77 -48.30
C ARG A 7 13.77 16.11 -48.40
N SER A 8 14.37 16.55 -47.28
CA SER A 8 15.67 17.23 -47.32
C SER A 8 16.60 16.69 -46.23
N VAL A 9 17.88 16.67 -46.60
CA VAL A 9 19.07 16.29 -45.84
C VAL A 9 19.75 17.60 -45.42
N GLY A 10 20.31 17.63 -44.21
CA GLY A 10 21.19 18.70 -43.70
C GLY A 10 21.71 18.29 -42.32
N ASP A 11 22.82 17.56 -42.24
CA ASP A 11 24.21 18.00 -42.18
C ASP A 11 24.61 18.69 -40.86
N GLY A 12 25.43 17.95 -40.09
CA GLY A 12 26.64 18.42 -39.42
C GLY A 12 26.59 19.63 -38.47
N SER A 13 26.70 19.34 -37.17
CA SER A 13 27.56 20.16 -36.29
C SER A 13 28.05 19.37 -35.09
N ALA A 14 29.37 19.33 -34.97
CA ALA A 14 30.16 18.54 -34.04
C ALA A 14 30.09 19.04 -32.59
N PHE A 15 29.98 18.10 -31.64
CA PHE A 15 30.21 18.35 -30.21
C PHE A 15 31.67 18.03 -29.86
N PRO A 16 32.45 18.96 -29.27
CA PRO A 16 33.79 18.65 -28.81
C PRO A 16 33.74 17.92 -27.46
N ARG A 17 34.37 16.74 -27.42
CA ARG A 17 34.67 15.99 -26.18
C ARG A 17 35.84 16.65 -25.46
N GLY A 18 35.57 17.30 -24.33
CA GLY A 18 36.59 17.76 -23.41
C GLY A 18 37.12 16.61 -22.55
N HIS A 19 38.30 16.11 -22.87
CA HIS A 19 39.11 15.29 -21.97
C HIS A 19 39.75 16.19 -20.90
N VAL A 20 39.45 15.95 -19.62
CA VAL A 20 40.25 16.52 -18.52
C VAL A 20 41.16 15.45 -17.96
N ALA A 21 42.44 15.75 -18.07
CA ALA A 21 43.56 14.86 -17.87
C ALA A 21 43.82 14.53 -16.39
N ARG A 22 44.33 13.31 -16.22
CA ARG A 22 44.95 12.69 -15.05
C ARG A 22 46.00 13.62 -14.42
N ARG A 23 45.94 13.87 -13.11
CA ARG A 23 47.09 14.32 -12.32
C ARG A 23 47.64 13.15 -11.49
N LEU A 24 48.87 12.76 -11.80
CA LEU A 24 49.75 11.94 -10.98
C LEU A 24 50.93 12.81 -10.55
N ARG A 25 51.45 12.52 -9.35
CA ARG A 25 52.86 12.45 -8.90
C ARG A 25 53.06 13.13 -7.53
N ARG A 26 53.39 12.33 -6.51
CA ARG A 26 54.72 12.02 -5.90
C ARG A 26 54.88 12.88 -4.63
N ALA A 27 55.47 12.46 -3.52
CA ALA A 27 56.56 11.50 -3.31
C ALA A 27 56.44 10.79 -1.95
N ALA A 28 57.08 9.62 -1.89
CA ALA A 28 57.38 8.91 -0.67
C ALA A 28 58.49 9.64 0.10
N HIS A 29 58.33 9.77 1.41
CA HIS A 29 59.45 9.86 2.34
C HIS A 29 59.32 8.71 3.33
N LEU A 30 60.17 7.71 3.13
CA LEU A 30 60.55 6.73 4.14
C LEU A 30 61.31 7.48 5.23
N VAL A 31 60.84 7.40 6.47
CA VAL A 31 61.72 7.47 7.64
C VAL A 31 61.53 6.16 8.38
N LEU A 32 62.57 5.33 8.33
CA LEU A 32 62.68 4.05 9.00
C LEU A 32 63.48 4.25 10.29
N VAL A 33 62.80 4.27 11.43
CA VAL A 33 63.34 3.96 12.77
C VAL A 33 62.11 3.42 13.51
N GLY A 34 61.94 2.13 13.78
CA GLY A 34 62.83 1.27 14.54
C GLY A 34 62.07 0.85 15.80
N THR A 35 62.10 -0.45 16.11
CA THR A 35 61.79 -1.11 17.38
C THR A 35 60.36 -1.53 17.76
N THR A 36 60.32 -2.78 18.22
CA THR A 36 59.40 -3.48 19.14
C THR A 36 58.05 -3.98 18.60
N LEU A 37 58.08 -5.25 18.23
CA LEU A 37 56.95 -6.17 18.13
C LEU A 37 56.29 -6.31 19.52
N LEU A 38 55.10 -5.76 19.69
CA LEU A 38 54.15 -6.18 20.74
C LEU A 38 52.86 -6.58 20.03
N ILE A 39 52.60 -7.88 20.01
CA ILE A 39 51.33 -8.47 19.59
C ILE A 39 50.31 -8.12 20.69
N GLY A 40 49.84 -6.88 20.71
CA GLY A 40 48.73 -6.43 21.52
C GLY A 40 47.44 -6.71 20.76
N GLY A 41 46.78 -7.82 21.07
CA GLY A 41 45.41 -8.07 20.63
C GLY A 41 44.49 -7.00 21.20
N ALA A 42 44.24 -5.93 20.44
CA ALA A 42 43.21 -4.96 20.76
C ALA A 42 41.85 -5.64 20.54
N ALA A 43 41.31 -6.23 21.59
CA ALA A 43 39.89 -6.56 21.64
C ALA A 43 39.13 -5.24 21.47
N ALA A 44 38.56 -5.01 20.28
CA ALA A 44 37.62 -3.93 20.08
C ALA A 44 36.50 -4.07 21.13
N PRO A 45 36.14 -3.02 21.88
CA PRO A 45 35.05 -3.12 22.83
C PRO A 45 33.78 -3.52 22.06
N ALA A 46 33.20 -4.66 22.44
CA ALA A 46 31.93 -5.11 21.90
C ALA A 46 30.90 -4.00 22.17
N GLN A 47 30.47 -3.31 21.11
CA GLN A 47 29.38 -2.35 21.23
C GLN A 47 28.13 -3.12 21.66
N PRO A 48 27.41 -2.69 22.70
CA PRO A 48 26.18 -3.34 23.10
C PRO A 48 25.21 -3.27 21.92
N SER A 49 24.82 -4.44 21.42
CA SER A 49 23.76 -4.57 20.43
C SER A 49 22.50 -3.96 21.02
N GLN A 50 22.07 -2.79 20.51
CA GLN A 50 20.77 -2.23 20.88
C GLN A 50 19.71 -3.27 20.51
N ALA A 51 19.10 -3.89 21.52
CA ALA A 51 17.97 -4.76 21.29
C ALA A 51 16.89 -3.94 20.59
N ARG A 52 16.59 -4.25 19.33
CA ARG A 52 15.44 -3.66 18.63
C ARG A 52 14.21 -4.02 19.45
N THR A 53 13.60 -3.02 20.06
CA THR A 53 12.26 -3.14 20.65
C THR A 53 11.32 -3.61 19.55
N VAL A 54 10.85 -4.85 19.68
CA VAL A 54 9.83 -5.39 18.79
C VAL A 54 8.59 -4.53 18.99
N ALA A 55 8.08 -3.92 17.91
CA ALA A 55 6.89 -3.07 17.99
C ALA A 55 5.76 -3.84 18.69
N ALA A 56 5.20 -3.26 19.74
CA ALA A 56 4.08 -3.85 20.45
C ALA A 56 2.91 -4.05 19.48
N LEU A 57 2.26 -5.22 19.59
CA LEU A 57 1.04 -5.51 18.86
C LEU A 57 -0.10 -4.61 19.35
N PRO A 58 -1.08 -4.29 18.49
CA PRO A 58 -2.23 -3.52 18.92
C PRO A 58 -3.05 -4.29 19.97
N GLU A 59 -3.83 -3.54 20.75
CA GLU A 59 -4.84 -4.11 21.65
C GLU A 59 -5.80 -5.02 20.88
N THR A 60 -6.28 -6.06 21.56
CA THR A 60 -7.24 -6.99 20.97
C THR A 60 -8.59 -6.29 20.80
N GLY A 61 -9.11 -6.31 19.59
CA GLY A 61 -10.47 -5.89 19.25
C GLY A 61 -11.42 -7.08 19.10
N SER A 62 -12.47 -6.90 18.31
CA SER A 62 -13.43 -7.96 17.95
C SER A 62 -13.45 -8.11 16.44
N ALA A 63 -13.91 -9.26 15.96
CA ALA A 63 -14.31 -9.37 14.56
C ALA A 63 -15.62 -8.60 14.33
N ALA A 64 -15.81 -8.06 13.12
CA ALA A 64 -17.12 -7.61 12.66
C ALA A 64 -17.94 -8.83 12.23
N ASP A 65 -19.14 -8.95 12.78
CA ASP A 65 -20.07 -10.04 12.48
C ASP A 65 -20.75 -9.82 11.12
N PRO A 66 -20.74 -10.81 10.21
CA PRO A 66 -21.44 -10.69 8.95
C PRO A 66 -22.95 -10.84 9.15
N GLY A 67 -23.71 -9.90 8.60
CA GLY A 67 -25.16 -9.97 8.48
C GLY A 67 -25.60 -10.68 7.19
N ALA A 68 -26.77 -10.27 6.68
CA ALA A 68 -27.34 -10.83 5.46
C ALA A 68 -26.45 -10.58 4.22
N PRO A 69 -26.59 -11.38 3.15
CA PRO A 69 -25.96 -11.08 1.86
C PRO A 69 -26.31 -9.67 1.38
N ALA A 70 -25.30 -8.96 0.88
CA ALA A 70 -25.41 -7.60 0.36
C ALA A 70 -24.94 -7.54 -1.09
N ARG A 71 -25.39 -6.51 -1.81
CA ARG A 71 -24.87 -6.20 -3.15
C ARG A 71 -23.64 -5.28 -3.05
N PRO A 72 -22.57 -5.55 -3.81
CA PRO A 72 -21.45 -4.61 -3.93
C PRO A 72 -21.89 -3.27 -4.53
N VAL A 73 -21.04 -2.25 -4.40
CA VAL A 73 -21.18 -1.02 -5.21
C VAL A 73 -20.97 -1.34 -6.69
N ALA A 74 -21.54 -0.54 -7.59
CA ALA A 74 -21.46 -0.80 -9.02
C ALA A 74 -20.02 -0.78 -9.53
N ALA A 75 -19.22 0.20 -9.11
CA ALA A 75 -17.83 0.35 -9.51
C ALA A 75 -16.95 -0.86 -9.11
N TRP A 76 -17.26 -1.55 -8.00
CA TRP A 76 -16.61 -2.82 -7.65
C TRP A 76 -16.87 -3.90 -8.69
N ASN A 77 -18.10 -4.04 -9.19
CA ASN A 77 -18.40 -5.03 -10.23
C ASN A 77 -17.63 -4.72 -11.52
N ASP A 78 -17.58 -3.46 -11.91
CA ASP A 78 -16.84 -3.00 -13.10
C ASP A 78 -15.33 -3.20 -12.94
N PHE A 79 -14.79 -2.98 -11.74
CA PHE A 79 -13.41 -3.31 -11.40
C PHE A 79 -13.17 -4.81 -11.51
N CYS A 80 -14.02 -5.65 -10.95
CA CYS A 80 -13.88 -7.11 -11.03
C CYS A 80 -14.03 -7.66 -12.46
N ALA A 81 -14.78 -6.99 -13.32
CA ALA A 81 -14.87 -7.35 -14.74
C ALA A 81 -13.53 -7.10 -15.46
N ARG A 82 -12.83 -6.01 -15.11
CA ARG A 82 -11.50 -5.67 -15.65
C ARG A 82 -10.36 -6.47 -15.00
N TYR A 83 -10.47 -6.75 -13.71
CA TYR A 83 -9.45 -7.41 -12.89
C TYR A 83 -10.02 -8.61 -12.12
N PRO A 84 -10.42 -9.70 -12.81
CA PRO A 84 -11.12 -10.82 -12.17
C PRO A 84 -10.32 -11.52 -11.07
N ALA A 85 -8.98 -11.49 -11.15
CA ALA A 85 -8.10 -12.06 -10.13
C ALA A 85 -8.14 -11.29 -8.80
N GLU A 86 -8.41 -9.99 -8.81
CA GLU A 86 -8.44 -9.16 -7.60
C GLU A 86 -9.65 -9.47 -6.71
N CYS A 87 -10.74 -9.92 -7.33
CA CYS A 87 -12.00 -10.26 -6.70
C CYS A 87 -12.23 -11.77 -6.54
N ALA A 88 -11.27 -12.59 -6.97
CA ALA A 88 -11.33 -14.03 -6.77
C ALA A 88 -11.19 -14.36 -5.28
N VAL A 89 -12.00 -15.31 -4.80
CA VAL A 89 -11.91 -15.84 -3.44
C VAL A 89 -11.33 -17.24 -3.51
N ASN A 90 -10.12 -17.40 -2.98
CA ASN A 90 -9.48 -18.69 -2.81
C ASN A 90 -9.82 -19.25 -1.43
N LEU A 91 -10.68 -20.28 -1.37
CA LEU A 91 -11.12 -20.88 -0.10
C LEU A 91 -10.01 -21.66 0.62
N SER A 92 -8.90 -21.98 -0.06
CA SER A 92 -7.72 -22.58 0.59
C SER A 92 -6.89 -21.57 1.38
N GLU A 93 -7.05 -20.26 1.12
CA GLU A 93 -6.43 -19.23 1.93
C GLU A 93 -7.16 -19.08 3.28
N PRO A 94 -6.44 -18.74 4.37
CA PRO A 94 -7.08 -18.45 5.64
C PRO A 94 -7.87 -17.13 5.59
N ALA A 95 -9.11 -17.16 6.12
CA ALA A 95 -9.98 -15.98 6.23
C ALA A 95 -9.58 -15.04 7.39
N VAL A 96 -8.77 -15.53 8.32
CA VAL A 96 -8.27 -14.80 9.49
C VAL A 96 -6.77 -15.10 9.61
N ILE A 97 -5.95 -14.06 9.76
CA ILE A 97 -4.49 -14.21 9.94
C ILE A 97 -4.08 -14.11 11.41
N THR A 98 -3.04 -14.84 11.80
CA THR A 98 -2.36 -14.62 13.08
C THR A 98 -1.56 -13.32 13.04
N LEU A 99 -1.87 -12.36 13.91
CA LEU A 99 -1.20 -11.06 13.90
C LEU A 99 0.16 -11.12 14.62
N THR A 100 1.19 -11.51 13.88
CA THR A 100 2.57 -11.48 14.36
C THR A 100 3.17 -10.06 14.30
N PRO A 101 4.26 -9.76 15.04
CA PRO A 101 4.94 -8.46 14.93
C PRO A 101 5.42 -8.13 13.52
N SER A 102 5.83 -9.13 12.74
CA SER A 102 6.25 -8.95 11.34
C SER A 102 5.07 -8.56 10.44
N ILE A 103 3.91 -9.22 10.63
CA ILE A 103 2.69 -8.87 9.89
C ILE A 103 2.23 -7.46 10.31
N TRP A 104 2.24 -7.15 11.61
CA TRP A 104 1.92 -5.81 12.10
C TRP A 104 2.81 -4.71 11.50
N HIS A 105 4.12 -4.95 11.46
CA HIS A 105 5.06 -4.05 10.80
C HIS A 105 4.75 -3.91 9.30
N THR A 106 4.38 -5.00 8.63
CA THR A 106 3.99 -4.98 7.21
C THR A 106 2.74 -4.14 6.97
N LEU A 107 1.68 -4.34 7.75
CA LEU A 107 0.42 -3.59 7.64
C LEU A 107 0.66 -2.09 7.82
N THR A 108 1.34 -1.70 8.90
CA THR A 108 1.60 -0.30 9.22
C THR A 108 2.56 0.38 8.22
N THR A 109 3.52 -0.37 7.67
CA THR A 109 4.45 0.13 6.65
C THR A 109 3.73 0.34 5.31
N VAL A 110 2.93 -0.63 4.85
CA VAL A 110 2.17 -0.49 3.61
C VAL A 110 1.17 0.67 3.71
N ASN A 111 0.42 0.77 4.82
CA ASN A 111 -0.55 1.85 5.02
C ASN A 111 0.11 3.23 4.84
N ARG A 112 1.18 3.47 5.61
CA ARG A 112 1.91 4.75 5.58
C ARG A 112 2.54 5.02 4.21
N ARG A 113 3.13 4.01 3.58
CA ARG A 113 3.81 4.16 2.28
C ARG A 113 2.83 4.53 1.19
N VAL A 114 1.66 3.91 1.15
CA VAL A 114 0.65 4.23 0.14
C VAL A 114 0.06 5.61 0.39
N ASN A 115 -0.32 5.93 1.65
CA ASN A 115 -0.86 7.24 2.01
C ASN A 115 0.10 8.40 1.68
N ALA A 116 1.41 8.16 1.74
CA ALA A 116 2.42 9.16 1.38
C ALA A 116 2.68 9.28 -0.13
N ARG A 117 2.34 8.25 -0.92
CA ARG A 117 2.68 8.16 -2.35
C ARG A 117 1.55 8.63 -3.25
N ILE A 118 0.30 8.33 -2.88
CA ILE A 118 -0.87 8.62 -3.72
C ILE A 118 -1.42 9.98 -3.35
N LYS A 119 -1.59 10.84 -4.34
CA LYS A 119 -2.19 12.15 -4.18
C LYS A 119 -3.72 12.01 -4.33
N PRO A 120 -4.51 12.33 -3.29
CA PRO A 120 -5.95 12.20 -3.34
C PRO A 120 -6.56 13.19 -4.35
N ILE A 121 -7.38 12.68 -5.26
CA ILE A 121 -8.28 13.41 -6.14
C ILE A 121 -9.55 12.57 -6.34
N THR A 122 -10.70 13.19 -6.53
CA THR A 122 -11.95 12.45 -6.78
C THR A 122 -11.97 11.83 -8.17
N ASP A 123 -12.73 10.75 -8.33
CA ASP A 123 -12.98 10.14 -9.64
C ASP A 123 -13.58 11.10 -10.67
N MET A 124 -14.38 12.06 -10.24
CA MET A 124 -14.90 13.08 -11.16
C MET A 124 -13.77 13.94 -11.73
N ALA A 125 -12.79 14.31 -10.90
CA ALA A 125 -11.63 15.08 -11.33
C ALA A 125 -10.63 14.22 -12.14
N HIS A 126 -10.51 12.93 -11.81
CA HIS A 126 -9.56 12.01 -12.44
C HIS A 126 -10.07 11.45 -13.76
N TRP A 127 -11.29 10.90 -13.75
CA TRP A 127 -11.88 10.09 -14.82
C TRP A 127 -13.13 10.70 -15.45
N GLY A 128 -13.71 11.76 -14.86
CA GLY A 128 -14.95 12.38 -15.34
C GLY A 128 -16.21 11.56 -15.06
N VAL A 129 -16.14 10.61 -14.11
CA VAL A 129 -17.27 9.78 -13.68
C VAL A 129 -17.43 9.85 -12.17
N VAL A 130 -18.58 9.45 -11.65
CA VAL A 130 -18.90 9.61 -10.22
C VAL A 130 -18.11 8.66 -9.33
N ASP A 131 -17.91 7.41 -9.76
CA ASP A 131 -17.31 6.34 -8.95
C ASP A 131 -16.68 5.33 -9.93
N ARG A 132 -15.37 5.11 -9.81
CA ARG A 132 -14.55 4.22 -10.64
C ARG A 132 -13.37 3.71 -9.83
N TRP A 133 -13.54 2.49 -9.35
CA TRP A 133 -12.46 1.76 -8.69
C TRP A 133 -11.40 1.33 -9.70
N ASP A 134 -10.14 1.69 -9.50
CA ASP A 134 -9.00 1.28 -10.32
C ASP A 134 -7.71 1.20 -9.49
N PHE A 135 -6.59 0.91 -10.15
CA PHE A 135 -5.28 1.07 -9.52
C PHE A 135 -4.74 2.50 -9.75
N PRO A 136 -4.27 3.20 -8.69
CA PRO A 136 -3.72 4.56 -8.81
C PRO A 136 -2.26 4.52 -9.30
N ASP A 137 -2.03 3.87 -10.44
CA ASP A 137 -0.69 3.61 -11.00
C ASP A 137 -0.02 4.89 -11.53
N ASP A 138 -0.80 5.92 -11.85
CA ASP A 138 -0.34 7.27 -12.20
C ASP A 138 -0.04 8.16 -10.97
N GLY A 139 -0.28 7.65 -9.76
CA GLY A 139 -0.03 8.34 -8.49
C GLY A 139 -1.22 9.16 -7.99
N PHE A 140 -2.38 9.06 -8.63
CA PHE A 140 -3.61 9.75 -8.25
C PHE A 140 -4.75 8.74 -8.03
N GLY A 141 -5.68 9.07 -7.15
CA GLY A 141 -6.88 8.28 -6.87
C GLY A 141 -7.48 8.64 -5.52
N ASP A 142 -8.71 8.22 -5.26
CA ASP A 142 -9.40 8.47 -4.00
C ASP A 142 -9.38 7.22 -3.07
N CYS A 143 -10.41 7.03 -2.25
CA CYS A 143 -10.34 6.12 -1.12
C CYS A 143 -10.26 4.64 -1.55
N GLU A 144 -11.04 4.23 -2.53
CA GLU A 144 -11.05 2.87 -3.07
C GLU A 144 -9.73 2.51 -3.73
N ASP A 145 -9.18 3.40 -4.55
CA ASP A 145 -7.97 3.19 -5.32
C ASP A 145 -6.77 2.99 -4.40
N ILE A 146 -6.69 3.85 -3.38
CA ILE A 146 -5.66 3.76 -2.34
C ILE A 146 -5.77 2.43 -1.58
N GLN A 147 -6.98 2.00 -1.24
CA GLN A 147 -7.22 0.75 -0.53
C GLN A 147 -6.93 -0.48 -1.40
N LEU A 148 -7.28 -0.44 -2.69
CA LEU A 148 -6.95 -1.47 -3.68
C LEU A 148 -5.44 -1.63 -3.82
N LEU A 149 -4.70 -0.52 -3.91
CA LEU A 149 -3.23 -0.57 -3.94
C LEU A 149 -2.64 -1.16 -2.65
N LYS A 150 -3.15 -0.78 -1.47
CA LYS A 150 -2.72 -1.40 -0.20
C LYS A 150 -2.98 -2.89 -0.21
N ARG A 151 -4.17 -3.34 -0.64
CA ARG A 151 -4.52 -4.76 -0.73
C ARG A 151 -3.58 -5.51 -1.68
N ARG A 152 -3.32 -4.97 -2.87
CA ARG A 152 -2.38 -5.54 -3.85
C ARG A 152 -0.99 -5.71 -3.23
N MET A 153 -0.46 -4.66 -2.61
CA MET A 153 0.86 -4.70 -1.96
C MET A 153 0.93 -5.70 -0.79
N LEU A 154 -0.14 -5.88 -0.03
CA LEU A 154 -0.19 -6.87 1.04
C LEU A 154 -0.28 -8.30 0.48
N ALA A 155 -1.07 -8.52 -0.57
CA ALA A 155 -1.16 -9.81 -1.25
C ALA A 155 0.17 -10.24 -1.88
N GLU A 156 0.90 -9.30 -2.50
CA GLU A 156 2.27 -9.52 -3.01
C GLU A 156 3.24 -9.95 -1.89
N ARG A 157 2.97 -9.54 -0.65
CA ARG A 157 3.72 -9.93 0.56
C ARG A 157 3.17 -11.20 1.21
N ARG A 158 2.41 -11.99 0.45
CA ARG A 158 1.84 -13.29 0.85
C ARG A 158 0.80 -13.21 1.97
N LEU A 159 0.24 -12.03 2.25
CA LEU A 159 -0.97 -11.99 3.07
C LEU A 159 -2.13 -12.54 2.23
N PRO A 160 -2.95 -13.45 2.80
CA PRO A 160 -4.04 -14.07 2.08
C PRO A 160 -5.06 -13.00 1.69
N ARG A 161 -5.42 -12.94 0.40
CA ARG A 161 -6.46 -12.02 -0.04
C ARG A 161 -7.72 -12.29 0.76
N ARG A 162 -8.06 -13.56 1.08
CA ARG A 162 -9.26 -13.93 1.87
C ARG A 162 -9.39 -13.19 3.22
N ALA A 163 -8.30 -12.72 3.82
CA ALA A 163 -8.32 -11.90 5.04
C ALA A 163 -8.27 -10.38 4.79
N LEU A 164 -7.98 -9.95 3.56
CA LEU A 164 -7.92 -8.56 3.10
C LEU A 164 -9.21 -8.22 2.35
N ARG A 165 -10.11 -7.47 2.98
CA ARG A 165 -11.48 -7.28 2.51
C ARG A 165 -11.77 -5.79 2.29
N MET A 166 -12.13 -5.42 1.07
CA MET A 166 -12.67 -4.10 0.77
C MET A 166 -13.99 -3.94 1.52
N THR A 167 -14.11 -2.80 2.19
CA THR A 167 -15.21 -2.49 3.09
C THR A 167 -15.73 -1.11 2.78
N VAL A 168 -17.05 -0.99 2.69
CA VAL A 168 -17.74 0.28 2.49
C VAL A 168 -18.30 0.72 3.83
N VAL A 169 -18.01 1.96 4.18
CA VAL A 169 -18.44 2.60 5.43
C VAL A 169 -19.12 3.94 5.12
N ILE A 170 -19.77 4.49 6.14
CA ILE A 170 -20.11 5.92 6.20
C ILE A 170 -19.12 6.57 7.17
N ASP A 171 -18.47 7.64 6.72
CA ASP A 171 -17.44 8.32 7.49
C ASP A 171 -18.02 9.31 8.53
N GLU A 172 -17.16 10.05 9.23
CA GLU A 172 -17.57 10.94 10.33
C GLU A 172 -18.40 12.14 9.86
N ILE A 173 -18.38 12.48 8.57
CA ILE A 173 -19.16 13.58 7.98
C ILE A 173 -20.41 13.07 7.23
N GLY A 174 -20.66 11.76 7.24
CA GLY A 174 -21.84 11.15 6.64
C GLY A 174 -21.69 10.77 5.17
N GLU A 175 -20.47 10.78 4.63
CA GLU A 175 -20.21 10.43 3.24
C GLU A 175 -19.81 8.94 3.11
N GLY A 176 -20.06 8.35 1.93
CA GLY A 176 -19.51 7.04 1.62
C GLY A 176 -17.99 7.08 1.67
N HIS A 177 -17.38 5.98 2.14
CA HIS A 177 -15.92 5.81 2.20
C HIS A 177 -15.54 4.34 2.01
N ALA A 178 -14.44 4.08 1.31
CA ALA A 178 -13.85 2.75 1.18
C ALA A 178 -12.65 2.60 2.12
N VAL A 179 -12.61 1.50 2.86
CA VAL A 179 -11.49 1.14 3.73
C VAL A 179 -11.06 -0.31 3.50
N LEU A 180 -9.82 -0.63 3.87
CA LEU A 180 -9.30 -1.99 3.80
C LEU A 180 -9.37 -2.62 5.18
N MET A 181 -10.26 -3.60 5.33
CA MET A 181 -10.37 -4.38 6.54
C MET A 181 -9.48 -5.62 6.47
N VAL A 182 -8.69 -5.82 7.51
CA VAL A 182 -7.80 -6.97 7.68
C VAL A 182 -8.31 -7.81 8.85
N ARG A 183 -8.76 -9.02 8.55
CA ARG A 183 -9.29 -10.00 9.51
C ARG A 183 -8.13 -10.67 10.26
N THR A 184 -8.04 -10.48 11.57
CA THR A 184 -6.96 -11.08 12.37
C THR A 184 -7.47 -11.83 13.60
N ASP A 185 -6.63 -12.68 14.19
CA ASP A 185 -6.90 -13.34 15.48
C ASP A 185 -6.94 -12.37 16.67
N ARG A 186 -6.63 -11.08 16.44
CA ARG A 186 -6.79 -9.99 17.41
C ARG A 186 -7.96 -9.06 17.06
N GLY A 187 -8.86 -9.49 16.18
CA GLY A 187 -10.00 -8.72 15.68
C GLY A 187 -9.75 -8.08 14.32
N ASP A 188 -10.73 -7.31 13.85
CA ASP A 188 -10.68 -6.67 12.54
C ASP A 188 -9.98 -5.31 12.63
N LEU A 189 -8.94 -5.14 11.81
CA LEU A 189 -8.13 -3.92 11.72
C LEU A 189 -8.44 -3.16 10.43
N ILE A 190 -8.34 -1.84 10.47
CA ILE A 190 -8.63 -0.95 9.36
C ILE A 190 -7.38 -0.22 8.91
N LEU A 191 -7.07 -0.35 7.63
CA LEU A 191 -6.14 0.51 6.91
C LEU A 191 -6.96 1.54 6.13
N ASP A 192 -6.56 2.81 6.24
CA ASP A 192 -7.31 3.96 5.73
C ASP A 192 -6.35 5.00 5.14
N ASN A 193 -6.80 5.79 4.16
CA ASN A 193 -6.08 6.95 3.63
C ASN A 193 -6.28 8.22 4.47
N LYS A 194 -7.34 8.32 5.28
CA LYS A 194 -7.60 9.47 6.18
C LYS A 194 -6.65 9.50 7.38
N THR A 195 -6.01 8.38 7.71
CA THR A 195 -5.03 8.30 8.81
C THR A 195 -3.93 7.27 8.56
N ASN A 196 -2.73 7.55 9.06
CA ASN A 196 -1.63 6.58 9.04
C ASN A 196 -1.73 5.51 10.15
N ALA A 197 -2.57 5.75 11.17
CA ALA A 197 -2.80 4.77 12.22
C ALA A 197 -3.62 3.59 11.69
N VAL A 198 -3.18 2.37 11.97
CA VAL A 198 -4.00 1.17 11.76
C VAL A 198 -4.80 0.93 13.03
N LEU A 199 -6.13 0.96 12.92
CA LEU A 199 -7.03 0.96 14.07
C LEU A 199 -7.92 -0.29 14.10
N PRO A 200 -8.28 -0.81 15.28
CA PRO A 200 -9.44 -1.69 15.40
C PRO A 200 -10.69 -1.02 14.82
N TRP A 201 -11.54 -1.78 14.12
CA TRP A 201 -12.69 -1.21 13.41
C TRP A 201 -13.61 -0.37 14.30
N GLN A 202 -13.80 -0.75 15.57
CA GLN A 202 -14.65 -0.03 16.53
C GLN A 202 -14.08 1.32 16.98
N ARG A 203 -12.79 1.59 16.72
CA ARG A 203 -12.12 2.85 17.10
C ARG A 203 -11.99 3.84 15.95
N THR A 204 -12.50 3.50 14.77
CA THR A 204 -12.46 4.40 13.61
C THR A 204 -13.49 5.53 13.69
N GLY A 205 -14.61 5.32 14.39
CA GLY A 205 -15.74 6.25 14.39
C GLY A 205 -16.68 6.10 13.19
N TYR A 206 -16.40 5.17 12.28
CA TYR A 206 -17.22 4.94 11.09
C TYR A 206 -18.45 4.07 11.36
N THR A 207 -19.47 4.26 10.54
CA THR A 207 -20.59 3.32 10.44
C THR A 207 -20.28 2.30 9.35
N PHE A 208 -20.04 1.04 9.74
CA PHE A 208 -19.71 -0.04 8.80
C PHE A 208 -20.96 -0.55 8.10
N VAL A 209 -20.99 -0.46 6.77
CA VAL A 209 -22.19 -0.79 5.99
C VAL A 209 -22.11 -2.22 5.46
N LYS A 210 -21.08 -2.52 4.68
CA LYS A 210 -20.95 -3.79 3.96
C LYS A 210 -19.50 -4.06 3.59
N ARG A 211 -19.19 -5.32 3.34
CA ARG A 211 -17.84 -5.79 3.01
C ARG A 211 -17.89 -6.93 2.02
N GLU A 212 -16.81 -7.14 1.28
CA GLU A 212 -16.57 -8.42 0.62
C GLU A 212 -16.81 -9.60 1.59
N GLY A 213 -17.55 -10.60 1.13
CA GLY A 213 -17.64 -11.88 1.83
C GLY A 213 -16.30 -12.62 1.81
N GLN A 214 -16.22 -13.69 2.59
CA GLN A 214 -15.01 -14.53 2.70
C GLN A 214 -15.21 -15.95 2.14
N ASP A 215 -16.44 -16.34 1.83
CA ASP A 215 -16.80 -17.69 1.38
C ASP A 215 -17.25 -17.73 -0.09
N GLY A 216 -17.15 -16.59 -0.79
CA GLY A 216 -17.48 -16.45 -2.20
C GLY A 216 -17.43 -14.98 -2.63
N LYS A 217 -17.88 -14.69 -3.86
CA LYS A 217 -17.91 -13.32 -4.41
C LYS A 217 -19.01 -12.43 -3.82
N ALA A 218 -19.97 -13.02 -3.09
CA ALA A 218 -21.04 -12.27 -2.46
C ALA A 218 -20.48 -11.33 -1.39
N TRP A 219 -21.07 -10.13 -1.29
CA TRP A 219 -20.81 -9.21 -0.19
C TRP A 219 -21.74 -9.53 0.98
N VAL A 220 -21.38 -9.07 2.17
CA VAL A 220 -22.18 -9.20 3.39
C VAL A 220 -22.43 -7.83 4.00
N SER A 221 -23.61 -7.66 4.59
CA SER A 221 -23.92 -6.49 5.40
C SER A 221 -23.13 -6.54 6.71
N LEU A 222 -22.69 -5.38 7.20
CA LEU A 222 -22.09 -5.22 8.54
C LEU A 222 -22.98 -4.37 9.45
N ASN A 223 -24.00 -3.73 8.88
CA ASN A 223 -25.13 -3.16 9.59
C ASN A 223 -26.43 -3.49 8.83
N ASN A 224 -27.59 -3.18 9.40
CA ASN A 224 -28.87 -3.26 8.69
C ASN A 224 -29.30 -1.89 8.11
N GLY A 225 -28.33 -0.99 7.87
CA GLY A 225 -28.56 0.39 7.45
C GLY A 225 -28.58 0.57 5.93
N THR A 226 -28.94 1.78 5.49
CA THR A 226 -28.88 2.16 4.08
C THR A 226 -27.44 2.10 3.57
N SER A 227 -27.24 1.45 2.42
CA SER A 227 -25.93 1.40 1.77
C SER A 227 -25.69 2.61 0.87
N PRO A 228 -24.51 3.24 0.90
CA PRO A 228 -24.16 4.25 -0.08
C PRO A 228 -23.99 3.60 -1.46
N VAL A 229 -24.24 4.40 -2.49
CA VAL A 229 -24.20 3.97 -3.89
C VAL A 229 -22.77 4.11 -4.46
N THR A 230 -21.95 4.97 -3.84
CA THR A 230 -20.60 5.40 -4.22
C THR A 230 -19.70 5.43 -2.97
N THR A 231 -18.38 5.39 -3.14
CA THR A 231 -17.42 5.39 -2.02
C THR A 231 -16.63 6.66 -1.83
N ALA A 232 -16.54 7.56 -2.80
CA ALA A 232 -15.95 8.88 -2.58
C ALA A 232 -16.76 9.93 -3.33
N ASN A 233 -17.38 10.87 -2.60
CA ASN A 233 -18.20 11.90 -3.23
C ASN A 233 -17.55 13.28 -3.27
N ARG A 234 -16.46 13.52 -2.50
CA ARG A 234 -15.78 14.81 -2.39
C ARG A 234 -14.31 14.69 -2.00
#